data_AF-A0A5B9YHI3-F1
#
_entry.id   AF-A0A5B9YHI3-F1
#
_cell.length_a   1.000
_cell.length_b   1.000
_cell.length_c   1.000
_cell.angle_alpha   90.00
_cell.angle_beta   90.00
_cell.angle_gamma   90.00
#
_symmetry.space_group_name_H-M   'P 1'
#
loop_
_entity.id
_entity.type
_entity.pdbx_description
1 polymer ?
#
loop_
_entity_poly.entity_id
_entity_poly.type
_entity_poly.pdbx_seq_one_letter_code
_entity_poly.pdbx_strand_id
1 'polypeptide(L)'
;MGLNKEKFENHIKEKWYNKACLMCSNNNWTYDDSIFTPLSTGPNNSINLGGKILPLVPVTCTSCGNTIFINALVAQSIDADSKKE
;
A
#
# COMPACT_ATOMS: atom_id res chain seq x y z
N MET A 1 -13.99 2.26 0.00
CA MET A 1 -12.57 2.54 0.33
C MET A 1 -11.69 2.57 -0.91
N GLY A 2 -11.52 3.75 -1.51
CA GLY A 2 -10.58 4.01 -2.61
C GLY A 2 -9.31 4.70 -2.11
N LEU A 3 -8.25 4.66 -2.92
CA LEU A 3 -7.00 5.38 -2.66
C LEU A 3 -7.11 6.82 -3.16
N ASN A 4 -6.87 7.78 -2.26
CA ASN A 4 -6.64 9.16 -2.65
C ASN A 4 -5.20 9.32 -3.16
N LYS A 5 -5.04 9.28 -4.48
CA LYS A 5 -3.71 9.28 -5.14
C LYS A 5 -2.87 10.49 -4.79
N GLU A 6 -3.45 11.68 -4.78
CA GLU A 6 -2.73 12.92 -4.48
C GLU A 6 -2.14 12.89 -3.06
N LYS A 7 -2.95 12.54 -2.06
CA LYS A 7 -2.48 12.42 -0.68
C LYS A 7 -1.42 11.32 -0.54
N PHE A 8 -1.60 10.19 -1.23
CA PHE A 8 -0.62 9.10 -1.20
C PHE A 8 0.72 9.53 -1.80
N GLU A 9 0.72 10.16 -2.97
CA GLU A 9 1.93 10.66 -3.60
C GLU A 9 2.65 11.70 -2.74
N ASN A 10 1.91 12.60 -2.11
CA ASN A 10 2.49 13.59 -1.20
C ASN A 10 3.13 12.89 0.01
N HIS A 11 2.48 11.88 0.59
CA HIS A 11 3.05 11.08 1.67
C HIS A 11 4.36 10.38 1.26
N ILE A 12 4.38 9.75 0.08
CA ILE A 12 5.58 9.08 -0.45
C ILE A 12 6.69 10.10 -0.74
N LYS A 13 6.38 11.26 -1.32
CA LYS A 13 7.35 12.32 -1.58
C LYS A 13 7.97 12.85 -0.27
N GLU A 14 7.15 13.09 0.75
CA GLU A 14 7.64 13.61 2.03
C GLU A 14 8.49 12.60 2.83
N LYS A 15 8.09 11.31 2.82
CA LYS A 15 8.73 10.29 3.66
C LYS A 15 9.78 9.45 2.94
N TRP A 16 9.63 9.25 1.63
CA TRP A 16 10.33 8.20 0.88
C TRP A 16 11.07 8.68 -0.38
N TYR A 17 10.94 9.96 -0.79
CA TYR A 17 11.50 10.47 -2.05
C TYR A 17 12.99 10.11 -2.30
N ASN A 18 13.82 10.16 -1.26
CA ASN A 18 15.26 9.87 -1.36
C ASN A 18 15.65 8.50 -0.79
N LYS A 19 14.70 7.59 -0.57
CA LYS A 19 15.00 6.28 0.01
C LYS A 19 15.34 5.27 -1.09
N ALA A 20 16.58 4.80 -1.02
CA ALA A 20 17.06 3.71 -1.85
C ALA A 20 16.33 2.39 -1.54
N CYS A 21 16.15 1.56 -2.56
CA CYS A 21 15.64 0.21 -2.45
C CYS A 21 16.57 -0.64 -1.61
N LEU A 22 16.02 -1.27 -0.56
CA LEU A 22 16.78 -2.11 0.37
C LEU A 22 17.39 -3.35 -0.30
N MET A 23 16.89 -3.73 -1.47
CA MET A 23 17.38 -4.90 -2.21
C MET A 23 18.52 -4.56 -3.19
N CYS A 24 18.43 -3.44 -3.92
CA CYS A 24 19.37 -3.13 -5.02
C CYS A 24 19.96 -1.72 -4.99
N SER A 25 19.65 -0.91 -3.98
CA SER A 25 20.10 0.47 -3.80
C SER A 25 19.66 1.51 -4.85
N ASN A 26 18.96 1.11 -5.92
CA ASN A 26 18.30 2.07 -6.82
C ASN A 26 17.11 2.76 -6.14
N ASN A 27 16.66 3.92 -6.64
CA ASN A 27 15.57 4.71 -6.04
C ASN A 27 14.36 4.90 -6.97
N ASN A 28 14.25 4.10 -8.03
CA ASN A 28 13.11 4.14 -8.94
C ASN A 28 11.97 3.29 -8.38
N TRP A 29 10.88 3.96 -7.99
CA TRP A 29 9.70 3.35 -7.37
C TRP A 29 8.44 3.67 -8.16
N THR A 30 7.50 2.74 -8.18
CA THR A 30 6.13 2.91 -8.66
C THR A 30 5.14 2.36 -7.63
N TYR A 31 3.85 2.68 -7.74
CA TYR A 31 2.81 2.16 -6.83
C TYR A 31 1.56 1.73 -7.61
N ASP A 32 0.77 0.84 -7.01
CA ASP A 32 -0.55 0.44 -7.54
C ASP A 32 -1.65 1.35 -6.96
N ASP A 33 -2.64 1.71 -7.75
CA ASP A 33 -3.78 2.52 -7.30
C ASP A 33 -4.80 1.74 -6.45
N SER A 34 -4.63 0.42 -6.37
CA SER A 34 -5.48 -0.50 -5.65
C SER A 34 -5.01 -0.67 -4.20
N ILE A 35 -5.98 -0.79 -3.29
CA ILE A 35 -5.74 -1.11 -1.89
C ILE A 35 -5.96 -2.61 -1.67
N PHE A 36 -4.99 -3.27 -1.08
CA PHE A 36 -5.04 -4.68 -0.73
C PHE A 36 -5.09 -4.87 0.78
N THR A 37 -5.63 -5.99 1.24
CA THR A 37 -5.47 -6.44 2.63
C THR A 37 -5.03 -7.90 2.63
N PRO A 38 -4.05 -8.29 3.44
CA PRO A 38 -3.69 -9.69 3.59
C PRO A 38 -4.84 -10.44 4.27
N LEU A 39 -5.09 -11.67 3.80
CA LEU A 39 -6.01 -12.59 4.44
C LEU A 39 -5.23 -13.52 5.36
N SER A 40 -5.75 -13.75 6.56
CA SER A 40 -5.14 -14.69 7.50
C SER A 40 -5.60 -16.10 7.19
N THR A 41 -4.67 -17.05 7.23
CA THR A 41 -4.99 -18.48 7.12
C THR A 41 -5.26 -19.08 8.50
N GLY A 42 -6.29 -19.92 8.60
CA GLY A 42 -6.57 -20.74 9.77
C GLY A 42 -6.04 -22.16 9.63
N PRO A 43 -6.33 -23.05 10.60
CA PRO A 43 -6.01 -24.47 10.51
C PRO A 43 -6.57 -25.10 9.22
N ASN A 44 -5.90 -26.16 8.74
CA ASN A 44 -6.28 -26.89 7.53
C ASN A 44 -6.36 -26.01 6.28
N ASN A 45 -5.48 -25.00 6.16
CA ASN A 45 -5.42 -24.04 5.06
C ASN A 45 -6.75 -23.29 4.82
N SER A 46 -7.57 -23.13 5.86
CA SER A 46 -8.78 -22.31 5.78
C SER A 46 -8.43 -20.83 5.61
N ILE A 47 -9.28 -20.07 4.94
CA ILE A 47 -9.14 -18.62 4.80
C ILE A 47 -10.10 -17.97 5.80
N ASN A 48 -9.56 -17.13 6.69
CA ASN A 48 -10.39 -16.35 7.61
C ASN A 48 -10.83 -15.05 6.90
N LEU A 49 -12.10 -15.00 6.51
CA LEU A 49 -12.72 -13.84 5.87
C LEU A 49 -13.11 -12.73 6.88
N GLY A 50 -12.99 -13.00 8.19
CA GLY A 50 -13.13 -12.02 9.26
C GLY A 50 -11.76 -11.67 9.86
N GLY A 51 -11.54 -10.41 10.23
CA GLY A 51 -10.30 -9.98 10.85
C GLY A 51 -9.97 -8.51 10.67
N LYS A 52 -8.72 -8.15 11.00
CA LYS A 52 -8.19 -6.79 10.88
C LYS A 52 -8.01 -6.44 9.40
N ILE A 53 -8.64 -5.35 8.96
CA ILE A 53 -8.37 -4.76 7.65
C ILE A 53 -7.07 -3.96 7.75
N LEU A 54 -6.11 -4.30 6.89
CA LEU A 54 -4.88 -3.54 6.72
C LEU A 54 -4.89 -3.02 5.28
N PRO A 55 -5.29 -1.76 5.04
CA PRO A 55 -5.30 -1.19 3.71
C PRO A 55 -3.89 -0.86 3.28
N LEU A 56 -3.31 -1.74 2.47
CA LEU A 56 -1.94 -1.68 2.01
C LEU A 56 -1.90 -1.30 0.53
N VAL A 57 -1.03 -0.35 0.20
CA VAL A 57 -0.67 0.02 -1.16
C VAL A 57 0.69 -0.60 -1.48
N PRO A 58 0.81 -1.44 -2.52
CA PRO A 58 2.08 -1.95 -2.99
C PRO A 58 2.91 -0.84 -3.62
N VAL A 59 4.15 -0.69 -3.19
CA VAL A 59 5.16 0.19 -3.80
C VAL A 59 6.31 -0.69 -4.27
N THR A 60 6.59 -0.67 -5.56
CA THR A 60 7.50 -1.62 -6.22
C THR A 60 8.69 -0.89 -6.81
N CYS A 61 9.89 -1.39 -6.52
CA CYS A 61 11.11 -0.91 -7.16
C CYS A 61 11.13 -1.40 -8.61
N THR A 62 11.19 -0.47 -9.57
CA THR A 62 11.15 -0.82 -11.00
C THR A 62 12.45 -1.43 -11.51
N SER A 63 13.54 -1.35 -10.75
CA SER A 63 14.84 -1.92 -11.12
C SER A 63 15.00 -3.40 -10.76
N CYS A 64 14.43 -3.86 -9.64
CA CYS A 64 14.65 -5.22 -9.12
C CYS A 64 13.37 -5.96 -8.71
N GLY A 65 12.21 -5.29 -8.75
CA GLY A 65 10.93 -5.90 -8.38
C GLY A 65 10.69 -6.02 -6.88
N ASN A 66 11.57 -5.52 -6.00
CA ASN A 66 11.29 -5.50 -4.57
C ASN A 66 10.02 -4.67 -4.28
N THR A 67 9.00 -5.31 -3.73
CA THR A 67 7.73 -4.68 -3.37
C THR A 67 7.62 -4.55 -1.86
N ILE A 68 7.30 -3.34 -1.42
CA ILE A 68 6.97 -3.03 -0.02
C ILE A 68 5.49 -2.62 0.05
N PHE A 69 4.92 -2.70 1.25
CA PHE A 69 3.53 -2.30 1.48
C PHE A 69 3.46 -1.07 2.37
N ILE A 70 2.71 -0.06 1.95
CA ILE A 70 2.47 1.17 2.71
C ILE A 70 1.03 1.16 3.21
N ASN A 71 0.82 1.43 4.50
CA ASN A 71 -0.51 1.47 5.09
C ASN A 71 -1.22 2.80 4.74
N ALA A 72 -2.28 2.73 3.94
CA ALA A 72 -3.03 3.89 3.46
C ALA A 72 -3.79 4.64 4.56
N LEU A 73 -4.20 3.96 5.64
CA LEU A 73 -4.81 4.63 6.80
C LEU A 73 -3.79 5.51 7.51
N VAL A 74 -2.58 4.98 7.74
CA VAL A 74 -1.49 5.73 8.40
C VAL A 74 -0.99 6.87 7.50
N ALA A 75 -0.95 6.64 6.19
CA ALA A 75 -0.66 7.66 5.19
C ALA A 75 -1.78 8.72 5.04
N GLN A 76 -2.93 8.53 5.69
CA GLN A 76 -4.12 9.39 5.59
C GLN A 76 -4.59 9.59 4.14
N SER A 77 -4.38 8.57 3.30
CA SER A 77 -4.59 8.64 1.85
C SER A 77 -5.79 7.84 1.39
N ILE A 78 -6.79 7.67 2.26
CA ILE A 78 -8.03 6.97 1.92
C ILE A 78 -9.10 8.03 1.62
N ASP A 79 -9.83 7.84 0.52
CA ASP A 79 -10.98 8.67 0.21
C ASP A 79 -12.04 8.49 1.30
N ALA A 80 -12.54 9.59 1.85
CA ALA A 80 -13.77 9.54 2.62
C ALA A 80 -14.86 9.01 1.69
N ASP A 81 -15.56 7.94 2.08
CA ASP A 81 -16.64 7.39 1.28
C ASP A 81 -17.64 8.54 1.02
N SER A 82 -17.61 9.05 -0.21
CA SER A 82 -18.64 9.96 -0.69
C SER A 82 -19.90 9.10 -0.71
N LYS A 83 -20.85 9.40 0.20
CA LYS A 83 -22.22 8.92 0.04
C LYS A 83 -22.65 9.34 -1.36
N LYS A 84 -22.65 8.40 -2.30
CA LYS A 84 -23.41 8.56 -3.53
C LYS A 84 -24.87 8.41 -3.12
N GLU A 85 -25.54 9.55 -2.95
CA GLU A 85 -26.99 9.64 -3.01
C GLU A 85 -27.48 9.25 -4.42
#